data_AF-X1CT97-F1
#
_entry.id   AF-X1CT97-F1
#
_cell.length_a   1.000
_cell.length_b   1.000
_cell.length_c   1.000
_cell.angle_alpha   90.00
_cell.angle_beta   90.00
_cell.angle_gamma   90.00
#
_symmetry.space_group_name_H-M   'P 1'
#
loop_
_entity.id
_entity.type
_entity.pdbx_description
1 polymer ?
#
loop_
_entity_poly.entity_id
_entity_poly.type
_entity_poly.pdbx_seq_one_letter_code
_entity_poly.pdbx_strand_id
1 'polypeptide(L)' 'GDDSWLLIRTSGTEPIIRIYAESDEEGKVERIMEAGKELAFSI' A
#
# COMPACT_ATOMS: atom_id res chain seq x y z
N GLY A 1 -1.31 18.24 -8.10
CA GLY A 1 -2.10 17.04 -7.81
C GLY A 1 -1.70 16.62 -6.42
N ASP A 2 -2.51 15.82 -5.75
CA ASP A 2 -1.98 15.09 -4.61
C ASP A 2 -1.11 13.98 -5.20
N ASP A 3 0.21 14.15 -5.18
CA ASP A 3 1.18 13.25 -5.83
C ASP A 3 1.40 11.95 -5.04
N SER A 4 0.48 11.62 -4.13
CA SER A 4 0.50 10.42 -3.30
C SER A 4 0.09 9.17 -4.10
N TRP A 5 0.67 8.02 -3.76
CA TRP A 5 0.41 6.77 -4.46
C TRP A 5 0.43 5.55 -3.54
N LEU A 6 -0.20 4.46 -4.01
CA LEU A 6 -0.23 3.13 -3.40
C LEU A 6 0.08 2.09 -4.47
N LEU A 7 0.99 1.16 -4.19
CA LEU A 7 1.31 0.02 -5.03
C LEU A 7 1.16 -1.28 -4.23
N ILE A 8 0.32 -2.19 -4.74
CA ILE A 8 0.17 -3.55 -4.22
C ILE A 8 0.70 -4.54 -5.25
N ARG A 9 1.58 -5.44 -4.81
CA ARG A 9 2.17 -6.47 -5.66
C ARG A 9 2.22 -7.82 -4.95
N THR A 10 1.63 -8.83 -5.57
CA THR A 10 1.82 -10.23 -5.17
C THR A 10 3.18 -10.74 -5.62
N SER A 11 3.81 -11.57 -4.79
CA SER A 11 5.00 -12.32 -5.19
C SER A 11 4.56 -13.61 -5.90
N GLY A 12 5.22 -13.95 -7.01
CA GLY A 12 4.93 -15.19 -7.75
C GLY A 12 5.69 -16.41 -7.22
N THR A 13 6.70 -16.21 -6.39
CA THR A 13 7.61 -17.28 -5.91
C THR A 13 7.60 -17.44 -4.39
N GLU A 14 7.05 -16.48 -3.66
CA GLU A 14 6.97 -16.49 -2.20
C GLU A 14 5.54 -16.16 -1.77
N PRO A 15 5.04 -16.71 -0.66
CA PRO A 15 3.69 -16.44 -0.17
C PRO A 15 3.60 -15.09 0.55
N ILE A 16 3.97 -14.01 -0.15
CA ILE A 16 3.99 -12.65 0.40
C ILE A 16 3.34 -11.65 -0.57
N ILE A 17 2.75 -10.61 0.01
CA ILE A 17 2.24 -9.43 -0.68
C ILE A 17 3.09 -8.23 -0.25
N ARG A 18 3.53 -7.42 -1.21
CA ARG A 18 4.28 -6.18 -0.95
C ARG A 18 3.34 -4.99 -1.16
N ILE A 19 3.37 -4.06 -0.21
CA ILE A 19 2.58 -2.83 -0.21
C ILE A 19 3.55 -1.68 -0.03
N TYR A 20 3.50 -0.71 -0.94
CA TYR A 20 4.30 0.51 -0.91
C TYR A 20 3.38 1.72 -1.01
N ALA A 21 3.67 2.77 -0.26
CA ALA A 21 2.95 4.04 -0.34
C ALA A 21 3.93 5.20 -0.24
N GLU A 22 3.56 6.32 -0.83
CA GLU A 22 4.28 7.59 -0.73
C GLU A 22 3.28 8.73 -0.64
N SER A 23 3.67 9.73 0.14
CA SER A 23 2.92 10.97 0.32
C SER A 23 3.86 12.03 0.85
N ASP A 24 3.44 13.29 0.75
CA ASP A 24 4.11 14.47 1.29
C ASP A 24 3.93 14.61 2.81
N GLU A 25 2.98 13.88 3.39
CA GLU A 25 2.67 13.89 4.82
C GLU A 25 2.78 12.49 5.43
N GLU A 26 3.52 12.35 6.53
CA GLU A 26 3.72 11.06 7.21
C GLU A 26 2.39 10.41 7.63
N GLY A 27 1.50 11.17 8.27
CA GLY A 27 0.18 10.66 8.68
C GLY A 27 -0.73 10.27 7.51
N LYS A 28 -0.41 10.69 6.29
CA LYS A 28 -1.14 10.29 5.09
C LYS A 28 -0.55 9.02 4.48
N VAL A 29 0.78 8.86 4.49
CA VAL A 29 1.43 7.57 4.18
C VAL A 29 0.84 6.46 5.06
N GLU A 30 0.70 6.70 6.36
CA GLU A 30 0.13 5.72 7.29
C GLU A 30 -1.30 5.30 6.89
N ARG A 31 -2.19 6.26 6.62
CA ARG A 31 -3.56 5.98 6.18
C ARG A 31 -3.62 5.21 4.86
N ILE A 32 -2.77 5.58 3.89
CA ILE A 32 -2.70 4.89 2.61
C ILE A 32 -2.21 3.44 2.81
N MET A 33 -1.21 3.23 3.68
CA MET A 33 -0.72 1.90 4.02
C MET A 33 -1.77 1.04 4.72
N GLU A 34 -2.57 1.60 5.63
CA GLU A 34 -3.68 0.89 6.28
C GLU A 34 -4.74 0.46 5.26
N ALA A 35 -5.19 1.37 4.41
CA ALA A 35 -6.14 1.06 3.34
C ALA A 35 -5.59 -0.02 2.37
N GLY A 36 -4.30 0.05 2.04
CA GLY A 36 -3.64 -0.95 1.22
C GLY A 36 -3.62 -2.35 1.85
N LYS A 37 -3.44 -2.43 3.18
CA LYS A 37 -3.51 -3.71 3.91
C LYS A 37 -4.92 -4.28 3.90
N GLU A 38 -5.92 -3.46 4.19
CA GLU A 38 -7.34 -3.90 4.17
C GLU A 38 -7.73 -4.45 2.80
N LEU A 39 -7.36 -3.76 1.72
CA LEU A 39 -7.60 -4.23 0.35
C LEU A 39 -6.90 -5.56 0.07
N ALA A 40 -5.64 -5.71 0.49
CA ALA A 40 -4.87 -6.94 0.28
C ALA A 40 -5.42 -8.16 1.05
N PHE A 41 -6.08 -7.94 2.19
CA PHE A 41 -6.70 -9.01 2.99
C PHE A 41 -8.18 -9.25 2.69
N SER A 42 -8.80 -8.42 1.84
CA SER A 42 -10.22 -8.55 1.46
C SER A 42 -10.46 -9.41 0.21
N ILE A 43 -9.41 -9.98 -0.37
CA ILE A 43 -9.40 -10.87 -1.55
C ILE A 43 -9.05 -12.30 -1.14
#